data_AF-A0A920K664-F1
#
_entry.id   AF-A0A920K664-F1
#
_cell.length_a   1.000
_cell.length_b   1.000
_cell.length_c   1.000
_cell.angle_alpha   90.00
_cell.angle_beta   90.00
_cell.angle_gamma   90.00
#
_symmetry.space_group_name_H-M   'P 1'
#
loop_
_entity.id
_entity.type
_entity.pdbx_description
1 polymer ?
#
loop_
_entity_poly.entity_id
_entity_poly.type
_entity_poly.pdbx_seq_one_letter_code
_entity_poly.pdbx_strand_id
1 'polypeptide(L)'
;MRILLRALSGRTLDLLVTAKVKISAEISIPINHLLLRKVGGFNHITKVVAHSQALLQCQKWLDLRLPSVPRLAVESNGVAAQMAQQDEKIVAIAGKLAQEKIWFSVSG
;
A
#
# COMPACT_ATOMS: atom_id res chain seq x y z
N MET A 1 1.74 15.78 4.45
CA MET A 1 2.93 15.31 5.19
C MET A 1 3.69 14.34 4.28
N ARG A 2 4.82 14.77 3.70
CA ARG A 2 5.63 13.98 2.76
C ARG A 2 6.45 12.97 3.55
N ILE A 3 6.09 11.68 3.50
CA ILE A 3 6.92 10.61 4.03
C ILE A 3 7.81 10.13 2.88
N LEU A 4 9.06 10.62 2.85
CA LEU A 4 10.13 10.08 2.00
C LEU A 4 10.75 8.88 2.72
N LEU A 5 10.12 7.71 2.57
CA LEU A 5 10.74 6.44 2.95
C LEU A 5 11.70 6.01 1.84
N ARG A 6 12.99 6.34 2.00
CA ARG A 6 14.07 5.66 1.26
C ARG A 6 14.15 4.22 1.77
N ALA A 7 13.44 3.29 1.14
CA ALA A 7 13.51 1.88 1.50
C ALA A 7 14.38 1.14 0.47
N LEU A 8 15.64 0.89 0.82
CA LEU A 8 16.41 -0.23 0.28
C LEU A 8 16.16 -1.41 1.21
N SER A 9 15.81 -2.59 0.68
CA SER A 9 15.74 -3.78 1.54
C SER A 9 17.14 -4.07 2.10
N GLY A 10 17.27 -4.47 3.37
CA GLY A 10 18.58 -4.77 3.98
C GLY A 10 19.38 -5.77 3.14
N ARG A 11 18.69 -6.78 2.58
CA ARG A 11 19.28 -7.77 1.68
C ARG A 11 19.87 -7.15 0.40
N THR A 12 19.25 -6.10 -0.15
CA THR A 12 19.78 -5.39 -1.31
C THR A 12 21.02 -4.58 -0.94
N LEU A 13 21.05 -3.97 0.25
CA LEU A 13 22.21 -3.25 0.75
C LEU A 13 23.40 -4.19 0.97
N ASP A 14 23.18 -5.35 1.59
CA ASP A 14 24.23 -6.34 1.82
C ASP A 14 24.85 -6.85 0.51
N LEU A 15 24.01 -7.04 -0.52
CA LEU A 15 24.44 -7.42 -1.86
C LEU A 15 25.19 -6.29 -2.58
N LEU A 16 24.81 -5.03 -2.38
CA LEU A 16 25.53 -3.88 -2.93
C LEU A 16 26.91 -3.69 -2.31
N VAL A 17 27.07 -3.99 -1.02
CA VAL A 17 28.36 -3.90 -0.33
C VAL A 17 29.34 -4.97 -0.81
N THR A 18 28.84 -6.15 -1.18
CA THR A 18 29.67 -7.30 -1.59
C THR A 18 29.88 -7.40 -3.10
N ALA A 19 28.99 -6.83 -3.92
CA ALA A 19 29.12 -6.86 -5.37
C ALA A 19 30.00 -5.71 -5.92
N LYS A 20 30.85 -6.01 -6.90
CA LYS A 20 31.58 -4.99 -7.69
C LYS A 20 30.66 -4.34 -8.72
N VAL A 21 29.64 -3.63 -8.26
CA VAL A 21 28.69 -2.89 -9.09
C VAL A 21 28.75 -1.40 -8.77
N LYS A 22 28.77 -0.55 -9.80
CA LYS A 22 28.62 0.90 -9.63
C LYS A 22 27.14 1.25 -9.75
N ILE A 23 26.63 2.03 -8.79
CA ILE A 23 25.29 2.61 -8.87
C ILE A 23 25.32 3.70 -9.95
N SER A 24 24.59 3.51 -11.05
CA SER A 24 24.56 4.45 -12.17
C SER A 24 23.51 5.56 -12.00
N ALA A 25 22.48 5.34 -11.19
CA ALA A 25 21.43 6.31 -10.91
C ALA A 25 20.63 5.92 -9.65
N GLU A 26 20.08 6.92 -8.96
CA GLU A 26 19.04 6.77 -7.93
C GLU A 26 17.79 7.53 -8.40
N ILE A 27 16.61 6.92 -8.25
CA ILE A 27 15.33 7.62 -8.42
C ILE A 27 14.49 7.48 -7.15
N SER A 28 14.04 8.61 -6.63
CA SER A 28 13.17 8.66 -5.44
C SER A 28 11.72 8.81 -5.88
N ILE A 29 10.94 7.75 -5.75
CA ILE A 29 9.52 7.74 -6.13
C ILE A 29 8.66 8.04 -4.88
N PRO A 30 7.83 9.10 -4.89
CA PRO A 30 6.92 9.37 -3.79
C PRO A 30 5.87 8.27 -3.66
N ILE A 31 5.68 7.75 -2.45
CA ILE A 31 4.66 6.74 -2.16
C ILE A 31 3.33 7.46 -1.90
N ASN A 32 2.44 7.41 -2.89
CA ASN A 32 1.04 7.80 -2.72
C ASN A 32 0.20 6.54 -2.50
N HIS A 33 -0.27 6.35 -1.27
CA HIS A 33 -1.19 5.27 -0.92
C HIS A 33 -2.62 5.64 -1.33
N LEU A 34 -3.28 4.73 -2.04
CA LEU A 34 -4.67 4.84 -2.46
C LEU A 34 -5.49 3.77 -1.75
N LEU A 35 -6.72 4.10 -1.38
CA LEU A 35 -7.71 3.10 -0.97
C LEU A 35 -8.42 2.57 -2.21
N LEU A 36 -8.22 1.28 -2.48
CA LEU A 36 -8.82 0.54 -3.60
C LEU A 36 -9.87 -0.42 -3.07
N ARG A 37 -11.05 -0.44 -3.69
CA ARG A 37 -12.17 -1.31 -3.30
C ARG A 37 -13.07 -1.52 -4.48
N LYS A 38 -13.44 -2.75 -4.84
CA LYS A 38 -14.27 -3.12 -6.02
C LYS A 38 -15.60 -2.34 -6.22
N VAL A 39 -16.13 -1.65 -5.22
CA VAL A 39 -17.33 -0.81 -5.36
C VAL A 39 -17.06 0.56 -4.75
N GLY A 40 -17.67 1.61 -5.32
CA GLY A 40 -17.52 2.97 -4.83
C GLY A 40 -18.15 3.19 -3.44
N GLY A 41 -17.61 4.14 -2.69
CA GLY A 41 -18.13 4.57 -1.39
C GLY A 41 -17.65 3.75 -0.19
N PHE A 42 -17.99 4.22 1.01
CA PHE A 42 -17.55 3.65 2.29
C PHE A 42 -18.55 2.67 2.93
N ASN A 43 -19.64 2.35 2.25
CA ASN A 43 -20.71 1.51 2.81
C ASN A 43 -20.30 0.04 2.85
N HIS A 44 -20.58 -0.64 3.97
CA HIS A 44 -20.34 -2.07 4.19
C HIS A 44 -18.87 -2.53 4.12
N ILE A 45 -17.93 -1.66 4.47
CA ILE A 45 -16.53 -2.07 4.64
C ILE A 45 -16.41 -2.91 5.91
N THR A 46 -15.89 -4.14 5.78
CA THR A 46 -15.68 -5.05 6.92
C THR A 46 -14.24 -5.12 7.37
N LYS A 47 -13.27 -4.79 6.50
CA LYS A 47 -11.83 -4.78 6.84
C LYS A 47 -11.00 -3.97 5.86
N VAL A 48 -9.89 -3.42 6.34
CA VAL A 48 -8.83 -2.81 5.51
C VAL A 48 -7.64 -3.77 5.46
N VAL A 49 -7.16 -4.11 4.27
CA VAL A 49 -6.00 -4.97 4.04
C VAL A 49 -4.84 -4.20 3.42
N ALA A 50 -3.63 -4.38 3.93
CA ALA A 50 -2.42 -3.88 3.28
C ALA A 50 -1.19 -4.56 3.84
N HIS A 51 -0.02 -4.31 3.25
CA HIS A 51 1.23 -4.62 3.93
C HIS A 51 1.32 -3.83 5.25
N SER A 52 1.94 -4.42 6.28
CA SER A 52 2.07 -3.83 7.62
C SER A 52 2.65 -2.41 7.57
N GLN A 53 3.69 -2.19 6.75
CA GLN A 53 4.30 -0.89 6.57
C GLN A 53 3.36 0.16 5.96
N ALA A 54 2.42 -0.25 5.10
CA ALA A 54 1.43 0.66 4.51
C ALA A 54 0.33 1.00 5.51
N LEU A 55 -0.14 0.03 6.31
CA LEU A 55 -1.10 0.27 7.39
C LEU A 55 -0.56 1.28 8.41
N LEU A 56 0.72 1.15 8.80
CA LEU A 56 1.36 2.08 9.73
C LEU A 56 1.49 3.50 9.15
N GLN A 57 1.85 3.63 7.87
CA GLN A 57 1.91 4.95 7.22
C GLN A 57 0.55 5.63 7.13
N CYS A 58 -0.52 4.86 6.93
CA CYS A 58 -1.88 5.36 6.81
C CYS A 58 -2.65 5.38 8.13
N GLN A 59 -2.03 4.97 9.25
CA GLN A 59 -2.70 4.76 10.54
C GLN A 59 -3.52 5.98 10.98
N LYS A 60 -2.93 7.18 10.97
CA LYS A 60 -3.62 8.42 11.37
C LYS A 60 -4.87 8.69 10.53
N TRP A 61 -4.80 8.46 9.22
CA TRP A 61 -5.95 8.66 8.33
C TRP A 61 -7.05 7.61 8.59
N LEU A 62 -6.64 6.35 8.78
CA LEU A 62 -7.56 5.26 9.10
C LEU A 62 -8.24 5.46 10.44
N ASP A 63 -7.52 5.95 11.46
CA ASP A 63 -8.09 6.26 12.77
C ASP A 63 -9.14 7.38 12.69
N LEU A 64 -8.93 8.37 11.81
CA LEU A 64 -9.86 9.50 11.64
C LEU A 64 -11.08 9.16 10.78
N ARG A 65 -10.93 8.33 9.75
CA ARG A 65 -11.99 8.09 8.74
C ARG A 65 -12.67 6.73 8.87
N LEU A 66 -11.96 5.73 9.38
CA LEU A 66 -12.44 4.34 9.52
C LEU A 66 -12.02 3.74 10.88
N PRO A 67 -12.37 4.37 12.02
CA PRO A 67 -11.95 3.91 13.34
C PRO A 67 -12.51 2.52 13.69
N SER A 68 -13.72 2.22 13.24
CA SER A 68 -14.43 0.97 13.57
C SER A 68 -14.12 -0.18 12.61
N VAL A 69 -13.28 0.04 11.59
CA VAL A 69 -12.98 -0.99 10.59
C VAL A 69 -11.69 -1.72 10.98
N PRO A 70 -11.73 -3.06 11.16
CA PRO A 70 -10.54 -3.83 11.51
C PRO A 70 -9.51 -3.82 10.38
N ARG A 71 -8.23 -3.90 10.74
CA ARG A 71 -7.09 -3.83 9.83
C ARG A 71 -6.37 -5.18 9.81
N LEU A 72 -6.06 -5.67 8.62
CA LEU A 72 -5.38 -6.96 8.43
C LEU A 72 -4.10 -6.74 7.62
N ALA A 73 -2.96 -7.08 8.24
CA ALA A 73 -1.67 -7.06 7.58
C ALA A 73 -1.54 -8.29 6.66
N VAL A 74 -1.06 -8.08 5.44
CA VAL A 74 -0.79 -9.15 4.45
C VAL A 74 0.63 -9.04 3.89
N GLU A 75 1.06 -10.05 3.14
CA GLU A 75 2.44 -10.16 2.64
C GLU A 75 2.87 -9.04 1.69
N SER A 76 1.93 -8.47 0.93
CA SER A 76 2.23 -7.34 0.05
C SER A 76 0.99 -6.51 -0.28
N ASN A 77 1.19 -5.26 -0.70
CA ASN A 77 0.11 -4.43 -1.22
C ASN A 77 -0.49 -5.00 -2.52
N GLY A 78 0.23 -5.85 -3.25
CA GLY A 78 -0.29 -6.57 -4.40
C GLY A 78 -1.33 -7.63 -4.00
N VAL A 79 -1.02 -8.42 -2.96
CA VAL A 79 -1.96 -9.39 -2.37
C VAL A 79 -3.18 -8.69 -1.80
N ALA A 80 -2.99 -7.56 -1.11
CA ALA A 80 -4.09 -6.74 -0.62
C ALA A 80 -5.07 -6.34 -1.75
N ALA A 81 -4.53 -5.85 -2.88
CA ALA A 81 -5.32 -5.47 -4.04
C ALA A 81 -6.07 -6.66 -4.69
N GLN A 82 -5.47 -7.86 -4.67
CA GLN A 82 -6.15 -9.08 -5.12
C GLN A 82 -7.32 -9.46 -4.19
N MET A 83 -7.13 -9.39 -2.89
CA MET A 83 -8.21 -9.68 -1.93
C MET A 83 -9.40 -8.71 -2.07
N ALA A 84 -9.12 -7.41 -2.27
CA ALA A 84 -10.17 -6.41 -2.47
C ALA A 84 -10.92 -6.53 -3.81
N GLN A 85 -10.39 -7.27 -4.79
CA GLN A 85 -11.13 -7.65 -5.99
C GLN A 85 -12.10 -8.81 -5.75
N GLN A 86 -11.68 -9.77 -4.92
CA GLN A 86 -12.46 -10.98 -4.67
C GLN A 86 -13.62 -10.72 -3.71
N ASP A 87 -13.47 -9.75 -2.80
CA ASP A 87 -14.48 -9.40 -1.81
C ASP A 87 -14.74 -7.89 -1.79
N GLU A 88 -15.97 -7.51 -2.14
CA GLU A 88 -16.44 -6.13 -2.19
C GLU A 88 -16.52 -5.46 -0.81
N LYS A 89 -16.45 -6.23 0.27
CA LYS A 89 -16.43 -5.71 1.65
C LYS A 89 -15.02 -5.38 2.13
N ILE A 90 -13.99 -5.76 1.36
CA ILE A 90 -12.59 -5.52 1.67
C ILE A 90 -12.09 -4.28 0.95
N VAL A 91 -11.32 -3.46 1.66
CA VAL A 91 -10.61 -2.32 1.09
C VAL A 91 -9.11 -2.55 1.18
N ALA A 92 -8.39 -2.35 0.07
CA ALA A 92 -6.94 -2.45 0.02
C ALA A 92 -6.26 -1.08 0.09
N ILE A 93 -5.09 -1.01 0.72
CA ILE A 93 -4.17 0.12 0.55
C ILE A 93 -3.07 -0.29 -0.44
N ALA A 94 -3.01 0.38 -1.59
CA ALA A 94 -2.01 0.09 -2.61
C ALA A 94 -1.60 1.36 -3.37
N GLY A 95 -0.50 1.27 -4.12
CA GLY A 95 -0.01 2.37 -4.95
C GLY A 95 -0.75 2.47 -6.29
N LYS A 96 -0.53 3.57 -7.02
CA LYS A 96 -1.16 3.87 -8.31
C LYS A 96 -1.02 2.77 -9.38
N LEU A 97 0.10 2.06 -9.40
CA LEU A 97 0.30 0.93 -10.33
C LEU A 97 -0.69 -0.23 -10.10
N ALA A 98 -1.15 -0.42 -8.86
CA ALA A 98 -2.18 -1.42 -8.56
C ALA A 98 -3.55 -0.96 -9.07
N GLN A 99 -3.84 0.34 -8.99
CA GLN A 99 -5.06 0.94 -9.56
C GLN A 99 -5.10 0.80 -11.09
N GLU A 100 -3.98 1.05 -11.77
CA GLU A 100 -3.91 0.98 -13.24
C GLU A 100 -4.07 -0.44 -13.78
N LYS A 101 -3.54 -1.44 -13.07
CA LYS A 101 -3.76 -2.85 -13.43
C LYS A 101 -5.16 -3.34 -13.08
N ILE A 102 -5.75 -2.82 -12.01
CA ILE A 102 -6.88 -3.43 -11.32
C ILE A 102 -7.75 -2.36 -10.60
N TRP A 103 -8.79 -1.88 -11.29
CA TRP A 103 -10.02 -1.24 -10.75
C TRP A 103 -9.93 0.19 -10.07
N PHE A 104 -11.09 0.89 -10.05
CA PHE A 104 -11.35 2.29 -9.68
C PHE A 104 -10.87 2.75 -8.27
N SER A 105 -10.51 4.03 -8.17
CA SER A 105 -10.11 4.67 -6.89
C SER A 105 -11.31 5.27 -6.16
N VAL A 106 -11.36 5.12 -4.84
CA VAL A 106 -12.38 5.74 -3.97
C VAL A 106 -11.82 6.95 -3.21
N SER A 107 -10.68 7.50 -3.64
CA SER A 107 -10.06 8.67 -3.02
C SER A 107 -10.84 9.95 -3.36
N GLY A 108 -11.82 10.29 -2.52
CA GLY A 108 -12.45 11.60 -2.37
C GLY A 108 -12.06 12.28 -1.07
#